data_AF-A0A3D2UP07-F1
#
_entry.id   AF-A0A3D2UP07-F1
#
_cell.length_a   1.000
_cell.length_b   1.000
_cell.length_c   1.000
_cell.angle_alpha   90.00
_cell.angle_beta   90.00
_cell.angle_gamma   90.00
#
_symmetry.space_group_name_H-M   'P 1'
#
loop_
_entity.id
_entity.type
_entity.pdbx_description
1 polymer ?
#
loop_
_entity_poly.entity_id
_entity_poly.type
_entity_poly.pdbx_seq_one_letter_code
_entity_poly.pdbx_strand_id
1 'polypeptide(L)'
;MQEKRDNFYATYFNKDAVLQFSRWAGIFAWVVLVIYGVIALNSFIQFMTQFMSGLFYQKGMSVFDLISFFTPYPMQFAPGIVYFFGLKFVQHAILILLDMEESARRSAREK
;
A
#
# COMPACT_ATOMS: atom_id res chain seq x y z
N MET A 1 46.10 25.05 19.16
CA MET A 1 45.69 23.78 18.51
C MET A 1 44.34 24.01 17.89
N GLN A 2 44.27 24.11 16.56
CA GLN A 2 42.99 24.23 15.86
C GLN A 2 42.31 22.86 15.92
N GLU A 3 41.32 22.75 16.80
CA GLU A 3 40.42 21.61 16.84
C GLU A 3 39.71 21.54 15.49
N LYS A 4 40.19 20.60 14.66
CA LYS A 4 39.61 20.27 13.37
C LYS A 4 38.22 19.73 13.71
N ARG A 5 37.19 20.57 13.59
CA ARG A 5 35.80 20.11 13.66
C ARG A 5 35.65 19.12 12.53
N ASP A 6 35.74 17.84 12.85
CA ASP A 6 35.36 16.79 11.94
C ASP A 6 33.95 17.12 11.49
N ASN A 7 33.81 17.42 10.21
CA ASN A 7 32.53 17.69 9.57
C ASN A 7 31.71 16.42 9.76
N PHE A 8 30.90 16.42 10.82
CA PHE A 8 30.02 15.33 11.18
C PHE A 8 29.16 15.05 9.95
N TYR A 9 29.44 13.93 9.29
CA TYR A 9 28.84 13.52 8.02
C TYR A 9 27.32 13.25 8.11
N ALA A 10 26.59 13.79 9.09
CA ALA A 10 25.17 13.58 9.31
C ALA A 10 24.25 14.37 8.35
N THR A 11 24.69 14.55 7.10
CA THR A 11 23.94 15.23 6.04
C THR A 11 23.28 14.21 5.09
N TYR A 12 23.11 12.94 5.49
CA TYR A 12 22.70 11.90 4.54
C TYR A 12 21.22 11.90 4.15
N PHE A 13 20.30 12.48 4.94
CA PHE A 13 18.89 12.60 4.55
C PHE A 13 18.30 13.99 4.82
N ASN A 14 17.72 14.59 3.79
CA ASN A 14 16.90 15.79 3.93
C ASN A 14 15.57 15.39 4.58
N LYS A 15 15.44 15.63 5.89
CA LYS A 15 14.26 15.29 6.71
C LYS A 15 12.96 15.76 6.07
N ASP A 16 12.94 16.96 5.48
CA ASP A 16 11.73 17.52 4.88
C ASP A 16 11.31 16.72 3.63
N ALA A 17 12.28 16.32 2.80
CA ALA A 17 12.03 15.47 1.63
C ALA A 17 11.52 14.08 2.04
N VAL A 18 12.10 13.48 3.10
CA VAL A 18 11.69 12.17 3.61
C VAL A 18 10.27 12.20 4.20
N LEU A 19 9.95 13.23 4.98
CA LEU A 19 8.61 13.44 5.52
C LEU A 19 7.58 13.70 4.42
N GLN A 20 7.94 14.49 3.41
CA GLN A 20 7.09 14.73 2.25
C GLN A 20 6.83 13.43 1.49
N PHE A 21 7.86 12.61 1.26
CA PHE A 21 7.72 11.31 0.59
C PHE A 21 6.83 10.34 1.39
N SER A 22 7.00 10.28 2.71
CA SER A 22 6.14 9.47 3.58
C SER A 22 4.67 9.89 3.50
N ARG A 23 4.38 11.20 3.49
CA ARG A 23 3.01 11.71 3.31
C ARG A 23 2.43 11.30 1.96
N TRP A 24 3.21 11.44 0.88
CA TRP A 24 2.79 11.01 -0.46
C TRP A 24 2.54 9.50 -0.52
N ALA A 25 3.43 8.67 0.02
CA ALA A 25 3.23 7.21 0.09
C ALA A 25 1.92 6.85 0.81
N GLY A 26 1.59 7.57 1.89
CA GLY A 26 0.32 7.40 2.59
C GLY A 26 -0.92 7.79 1.79
N ILE A 27 -0.84 8.88 1.02
CA ILE A 27 -1.92 9.32 0.10
C ILE A 27 -2.08 8.32 -1.04
N PHE A 28 -0.98 7.93 -1.69
CA PHE A 28 -0.97 6.96 -2.79
C PHE A 28 -1.52 5.60 -2.35
N ALA A 29 -1.22 5.14 -1.13
CA ALA A 29 -1.81 3.91 -0.59
C ALA A 29 -3.34 3.95 -0.65
N TRP A 30 -3.96 5.03 -0.16
CA TRP A 30 -5.40 5.20 -0.19
C TRP A 30 -5.94 5.34 -1.61
N VAL A 31 -5.27 6.09 -2.49
CA VAL A 31 -5.66 6.22 -3.90
C VAL A 31 -5.69 4.85 -4.57
N VAL A 32 -4.66 4.03 -4.40
CA VAL A 32 -4.58 2.68 -4.96
C VAL A 32 -5.71 1.80 -4.39
N LEU A 33 -5.94 1.84 -3.07
CA LEU A 33 -7.02 1.09 -2.45
C LEU A 33 -8.40 1.46 -3.03
N VAL A 34 -8.66 2.76 -3.22
CA VAL A 34 -9.91 3.24 -3.81
C VAL A 34 -10.07 2.76 -5.25
N ILE A 35 -9.00 2.85 -6.07
CA ILE A 35 -9.03 2.39 -7.46
C ILE A 35 -9.38 0.89 -7.53
N TYR A 36 -8.67 0.05 -6.76
CA TYR A 36 -8.96 -1.38 -6.73
C TYR A 36 -10.33 -1.70 -6.10
N GLY A 37 -10.80 -0.89 -5.15
CA GLY A 37 -12.15 -0.98 -4.60
C GLY A 37 -13.23 -0.70 -5.65
N VAL A 38 -13.04 0.32 -6.49
CA VAL A 38 -13.94 0.63 -7.60
C VAL A 38 -13.92 -0.48 -8.65
N ILE A 39 -12.74 -1.02 -8.98
CA ILE A 39 -12.61 -2.16 -9.89
C ILE A 39 -13.39 -3.36 -9.34
N ALA A 40 -13.18 -3.72 -8.06
CA ALA A 40 -13.88 -4.83 -7.42
C ALA A 40 -15.40 -4.61 -7.41
N LEU A 41 -15.87 -3.39 -7.13
CA LEU A 41 -17.29 -3.05 -7.17
C LEU A 41 -17.87 -3.19 -8.58
N ASN A 42 -17.16 -2.69 -9.60
CA ASN A 42 -17.58 -2.81 -10.99
C ASN A 42 -17.66 -4.27 -11.42
N SER A 43 -16.67 -5.08 -11.06
CA SER A 43 -16.64 -6.51 -11.34
C SER A 43 -17.79 -7.25 -10.63
N PHE A 44 -18.15 -6.84 -9.41
CA PHE A 44 -19.31 -7.38 -8.71
C PHE A 44 -20.64 -7.02 -9.40
N ILE A 45 -20.81 -5.77 -9.84
CA ILE A 45 -21.99 -5.34 -10.62
C ILE A 45 -22.09 -6.13 -11.93
N GLN A 46 -20.96 -6.37 -12.59
CA GLN A 46 -20.90 -7.16 -13.81
C GLN A 46 -21.33 -8.60 -13.56
N PHE A 47 -20.85 -9.22 -12.47
CA PHE A 47 -21.28 -10.55 -12.06
C PHE A 47 -22.80 -10.61 -11.80
N MET A 48 -23.36 -9.65 -11.04
CA MET A 48 -24.80 -9.57 -10.80
C MET A 48 -25.60 -9.42 -12.10
N THR A 49 -25.11 -8.61 -13.03
CA THR A 49 -25.74 -8.42 -14.35
C THR A 49 -25.76 -9.72 -15.16
N GLN A 50 -24.63 -10.46 -15.18
CA GLN A 50 -24.52 -11.75 -15.86
C GLN A 50 -25.35 -12.85 -15.18
N PHE A 51 -25.49 -12.78 -13.86
CA PHE A 51 -26.35 -13.66 -13.08
C PHE A 51 -27.83 -13.42 -13.38
N MET A 52 -28.27 -12.16 -13.42
CA MET A 52 -29.64 -11.79 -13.75
C MET A 52 -30.00 -12.02 -15.22
N SER A 53 -29.07 -11.83 -16.16
CA SER A 53 -29.28 -12.10 -17.59
C SER A 53 -29.40 -13.59 -17.91
N GLY A 54 -29.13 -14.45 -16.92
CA GLY A 54 -29.23 -15.89 -17.02
C GLY A 54 -28.13 -16.56 -17.83
N LEU A 55 -27.02 -15.85 -18.04
CA LEU A 55 -25.79 -16.39 -18.63
C LEU A 55 -25.31 -17.66 -17.90
N PHE A 56 -25.56 -17.73 -16.58
CA PHE A 56 -25.20 -18.84 -15.71
C PHE A 56 -26.31 -19.88 -15.47
N TYR A 57 -27.47 -19.79 -16.14
CA TYR A 57 -28.58 -20.75 -15.99
C TYR A 57 -28.66 -21.78 -17.13
N GLN A 58 -27.57 -21.96 -17.88
CA GLN A 58 -27.50 -22.97 -18.95
C GLN A 58 -27.69 -24.39 -18.37
N LYS A 59 -28.55 -25.21 -19.00
CA LYS A 59 -28.80 -26.60 -18.58
C LYS A 59 -27.48 -27.38 -18.49
N GLY A 60 -27.17 -27.91 -17.31
CA GLY A 60 -25.98 -28.74 -17.05
C GLY A 60 -24.94 -28.10 -16.12
N MET A 61 -25.10 -26.83 -15.74
CA MET A 61 -24.21 -26.14 -14.81
C MET A 61 -24.49 -26.55 -13.36
N SER A 62 -23.47 -27.03 -12.65
CA SER A 62 -23.58 -27.35 -11.23
C SER A 62 -23.34 -26.11 -10.36
N VAL A 63 -23.71 -26.19 -9.08
CA VAL A 63 -23.40 -25.15 -8.08
C VAL A 63 -21.88 -24.92 -7.98
N PHE A 64 -21.06 -25.95 -8.20
CA PHE A 64 -19.60 -25.84 -8.18
C PHE A 64 -19.04 -25.02 -9.35
N ASP A 65 -19.68 -25.10 -10.52
CA ASP A 65 -19.31 -24.28 -11.68
C ASP A 65 -19.62 -22.81 -11.41
N LEU A 66 -20.76 -22.53 -10.78
CA LEU A 66 -21.17 -21.18 -10.40
C LEU A 66 -20.21 -20.55 -9.38
N ILE A 67 -19.74 -21.33 -8.39
CA ILE A 67 -18.69 -20.89 -7.44
C ILE A 67 -17.37 -20.65 -8.18
N SER A 68 -17.02 -21.51 -9.12
CA SER A 68 -15.80 -21.35 -9.94
C SER A 68 -15.84 -20.08 -10.79
N PHE A 69 -17.01 -19.71 -11.31
CA PHE A 69 -17.21 -18.43 -12.00
C PHE A 69 -17.14 -17.24 -11.04
N PHE A 70 -17.63 -17.38 -9.80
CA PHE A 70 -17.60 -16.30 -8.82
C PHE A 70 -16.20 -16.05 -8.24
N THR A 71 -15.38 -17.09 -8.10
CA THR A 71 -14.06 -17.05 -7.43
C THR A 71 -13.08 -15.96 -7.94
N PRO A 72 -12.98 -15.65 -9.24
CA PRO A 72 -12.08 -14.63 -9.76
C PRO A 72 -12.46 -13.20 -9.36
N TYR A 73 -13.74 -12.92 -9.11
CA TYR A 73 -14.23 -11.57 -8.80
C TYR A 73 -13.66 -10.99 -7.50
N PRO A 74 -13.74 -11.69 -6.33
CA PRO A 74 -13.11 -11.20 -5.10
C PRO A 74 -11.57 -11.20 -5.18
N MET A 75 -10.97 -12.08 -5.99
CA MET A 75 -9.52 -12.10 -6.20
C MET A 75 -8.99 -10.82 -6.88
N GLN A 76 -9.83 -10.07 -7.60
CA GLN A 76 -9.42 -8.78 -8.19
C GLN A 76 -9.16 -7.69 -7.13
N PHE A 77 -9.70 -7.84 -5.92
CA PHE A 77 -9.43 -6.91 -4.82
C PHE A 77 -8.10 -7.19 -4.11
N ALA A 78 -7.60 -8.44 -4.19
CA ALA A 78 -6.40 -8.88 -3.48
C ALA A 78 -5.14 -8.04 -3.81
N PRO A 79 -4.83 -7.71 -5.09
CA PRO A 79 -3.70 -6.82 -5.40
C PRO A 79 -3.83 -5.44 -4.75
N GLY A 80 -5.05 -4.89 -4.68
CA GLY A 80 -5.32 -3.61 -4.03
C GLY A 80 -4.97 -3.63 -2.54
N ILE A 81 -5.32 -4.72 -1.85
CA ILE A 81 -4.94 -4.94 -0.45
C ILE A 81 -3.42 -5.02 -0.30
N VAL A 82 -2.75 -5.82 -1.14
CA VAL A 82 -1.30 -6.01 -1.09
C VAL A 82 -0.56 -4.69 -1.31
N TYR A 83 -0.96 -3.90 -2.31
CA TYR A 83 -0.35 -2.60 -2.57
C TYR A 83 -0.63 -1.58 -1.47
N PHE A 84 -1.82 -1.57 -0.89
CA PHE A 84 -2.14 -0.71 0.24
C PHE A 84 -1.24 -0.99 1.43
N PHE A 85 -1.14 -2.27 1.84
CA PHE A 85 -0.28 -2.66 2.96
C PHE A 85 1.20 -2.46 2.64
N GLY A 86 1.63 -2.73 1.41
CA GLY A 86 3.01 -2.48 0.97
C GLY A 86 3.39 -0.99 1.06
N LEU A 87 2.55 -0.10 0.55
CA LEU A 87 2.78 1.35 0.62
C LEU A 87 2.69 1.87 2.06
N LYS A 88 1.78 1.34 2.88
CA LYS A 88 1.70 1.66 4.31
C LYS A 88 2.92 1.18 5.07
N PHE A 89 3.44 0.00 4.74
CA PHE A 89 4.66 -0.52 5.33
C PHE A 89 5.85 0.39 4.99
N VAL A 90 6.01 0.76 3.72
CA VAL A 90 7.07 1.70 3.29
C VAL A 90 6.93 3.05 4.00
N GLN A 91 5.71 3.60 4.10
CA GLN A 91 5.45 4.84 4.83
C GLN A 91 5.97 4.78 6.28
N HIS A 92 5.67 3.70 7.00
CA HIS A 92 6.06 3.55 8.40
C HIS A 92 7.54 3.19 8.57
N ALA A 93 8.09 2.35 7.70
CA ALA A 93 9.50 1.99 7.73
C ALA A 93 10.39 3.23 7.58
N ILE A 94 10.04 4.13 6.66
CA ILE A 94 10.77 5.39 6.45
C ILE A 94 10.71 6.30 7.71
N LEU A 95 9.57 6.37 8.37
CA LEU A 95 9.42 7.18 9.58
C LEU A 95 10.22 6.59 10.75
N ILE A 96 10.20 5.27 10.93
CA ILE A 96 10.98 4.59 11.96
C ILE A 96 12.47 4.86 11.77
N LEU A 97 12.98 4.77 10.53
CA LEU A 97 14.38 5.06 10.23
C LEU A 97 14.74 6.51 10.57
N LEU A 98 13.85 7.45 10.29
CA LEU A 98 14.03 8.87 10.63
C LEU A 98 14.09 9.08 12.15
N ASP A 99 13.20 8.45 12.91
CA ASP A 99 13.17 8.53 14.37
C ASP A 99 14.43 7.89 15.00
N MET A 100 14.91 6.80 14.43
CA MET A 100 16.18 6.15 14.84
C MET A 100 17.37 7.06 14.60
N GLU A 101 17.44 7.73 13.44
CA GLU A 101 18.50 8.68 13.12
C GLU A 101 18.51 9.86 14.10
N GLU A 102 17.34 10.42 14.41
CA GLU A 102 17.23 11.52 15.37
C GLU A 102 17.66 11.09 16.79
N SER A 103 17.29 9.89 17.21
CA SER A 103 17.67 9.33 18.51
C SER A 103 19.18 9.08 18.61
N ALA A 104 19.78 8.55 17.54
CA ALA A 104 21.24 8.39 17.44
C ALA A 104 21.95 9.75 17.48
N ARG A 105 21.39 10.78 16.84
CA ARG A 105 21.96 12.14 16.85
C ARG A 105 21.88 12.80 18.22
N ARG A 106 20.79 12.59 18.98
CA ARG A 106 20.65 13.11 20.35
C ARG A 106 21.63 12.44 21.30
N SER A 107 21.73 11.11 21.28
CA SER A 107 22.67 10.38 22.13
C SER A 107 24.14 10.72 21.86
N ALA A 108 24.49 11.02 20.60
CA ALA A 108 25.84 11.46 20.23
C ALA A 108 26.17 12.90 20.68
N ARG A 109 25.17 13.75 20.98
CA ARG A 109 25.38 15.11 21.53
C ARG A 109 25.45 15.13 23.06
N GLU A 110 24.98 14.08 23.71
CA GLU A 110 24.91 13.95 25.16
C GLU A 110 26.18 13.28 25.75
N LYS A 111 27.04 12.72 24.89
CA LYS A 111 28.41 12.30 25.20
C LYS A 111 29.41 13.39 24.84
#